data_AF-A0A662XCR6-F1
#
_entry.id   AF-A0A662XCR6-F1
#
_cell.length_a   1.000
_cell.length_b   1.000
_cell.length_c   1.000
_cell.angle_alpha   90.00
_cell.angle_beta   90.00
_cell.angle_gamma   90.00
#
_symmetry.space_group_name_H-M   'P 1'
#
loop_
_entity.id
_entity.type
_entity.pdbx_description
1 polymer ?
#
loop_
_entity_poly.entity_id
_entity_poly.type
_entity_poly.pdbx_seq_one_letter_code
_entity_poly.pdbx_strand_id
1 'polypeptide(L)'
;TLFVTGLAVFLVTVSLPPGLAFLPYELVPFNHGFTWLFKISREAATVLSLPATYATAFGFMWCYGKLISAMAMSRLLPPVLSKTTHNYETPYAALLAGSAVSYALCIIAYFVPAVGSKLFSICILAAFMSYTGQCVGYISLKRNYRNIKSSEFRSPWGIAGALYSMSVWLLCIAAVVAFQGNGGVEIIAFSAMVTLLTLFYFGYARHRQTFSAQENRVMLVAHVTKFNVKKVAAARQGRQHKGGSSAHPTGGGTETSQVESGKKGASNSKLAKHSGRSMGQ
;
A
#
# COMPACT_ATOMS: atom_id res chain seq x y z
N THR A 1 11.70 10.73 6.33
CA THR A 1 11.35 12.15 6.23
C THR A 1 10.00 12.44 6.85
N LEU A 2 8.87 11.91 6.33
CA LEU A 2 7.52 12.22 6.84
C LEU A 2 7.33 12.03 8.36
N PHE A 3 7.84 10.92 8.92
CA PHE A 3 7.75 10.66 10.35
C PHE A 3 8.48 11.74 11.18
N VAL A 4 9.71 12.07 10.78
CA VAL A 4 10.56 13.06 11.47
C VAL A 4 9.95 14.45 11.34
N THR A 5 9.51 14.83 10.14
CA THR A 5 8.87 16.13 9.92
C THR A 5 7.54 16.23 10.66
N GLY A 6 6.73 15.17 10.68
CA GLY A 6 5.47 15.14 11.43
C GLY A 6 5.68 15.27 12.94
N LEU A 7 6.67 14.56 13.49
CA LEU A 7 7.05 14.68 14.90
C LEU A 7 7.56 16.10 15.22
N ALA A 8 8.40 16.68 14.37
CA ALA A 8 8.89 18.04 14.53
C ALA A 8 7.75 19.06 14.50
N VAL A 9 6.81 18.95 13.56
CA VAL A 9 5.63 19.82 13.49
C VAL A 9 4.79 19.67 14.76
N PHE A 10 4.54 18.44 15.22
CA PHE A 10 3.80 18.23 16.45
C PHE A 10 4.48 18.90 17.65
N LEU A 11 5.77 18.65 17.87
CA LEU A 11 6.53 19.22 18.98
C LEU A 11 6.58 20.75 18.94
N VAL A 12 6.86 21.32 17.76
CA VAL A 12 6.84 22.79 17.58
C VAL A 12 5.47 23.34 17.93
N THR A 13 4.41 22.75 17.37
CA THR A 13 3.06 23.28 17.55
C THR A 13 2.59 23.21 19.02
N VAL A 14 2.96 22.15 19.76
CA VAL A 14 2.65 22.01 21.18
C VAL A 14 3.48 22.95 22.07
N SER A 15 4.71 23.25 21.65
CA SER A 15 5.64 24.09 22.43
C SER A 15 5.32 25.58 22.36
N LEU A 16 4.44 26.02 21.44
CA LEU A 16 4.05 27.42 21.32
C LEU A 16 2.75 27.73 22.08
N PRO A 17 2.65 28.89 22.77
CA PRO A 17 1.39 29.39 23.33
C PRO A 17 0.42 29.70 22.18
N PRO A 18 -0.89 29.36 22.27
CA PRO A 18 -1.72 29.03 23.45
C PRO A 18 -1.76 27.55 23.88
N GLY A 19 -0.87 26.69 23.36
CA GLY A 19 -0.73 25.29 23.79
C GLY A 19 -1.73 24.30 23.18
N LEU A 20 -1.69 23.04 23.64
CA LEU A 20 -2.40 21.90 23.03
C LEU A 20 -3.93 22.04 23.02
N ALA A 21 -4.52 22.74 24.00
CA ALA A 21 -5.97 22.83 24.15
C ALA A 21 -6.69 23.61 23.02
N PHE A 22 -5.98 24.57 22.41
CA PHE A 22 -6.56 25.43 21.37
C PHE A 22 -6.26 24.93 19.95
N LEU A 23 -5.32 24.01 19.80
CA LEU A 23 -4.93 23.46 18.50
C LEU A 23 -6.05 22.77 17.71
N PRO A 24 -6.96 22.00 18.33
CA PRO A 24 -8.02 21.32 17.61
C PRO A 24 -9.01 22.27 16.91
N TYR A 25 -9.08 23.53 17.34
CA TYR A 25 -10.02 24.53 16.84
C TYR A 25 -9.42 25.46 15.77
N GLU A 26 -8.12 25.37 15.53
CA GLU A 26 -7.41 26.24 14.59
C GLU A 26 -7.34 25.61 13.20
N LEU A 27 -7.78 26.35 12.19
CA LEU A 27 -7.78 25.90 10.79
C LEU A 27 -6.36 25.75 10.22
N VAL A 28 -5.45 26.62 10.65
CA VAL A 28 -4.06 26.66 10.18
C VAL A 28 -3.15 26.68 11.42
N PRO A 29 -2.66 25.51 11.87
CA PRO A 29 -1.89 25.41 13.12
C PRO A 29 -0.60 26.24 13.08
N PHE A 30 -0.02 26.46 11.90
CA PHE A 30 1.20 27.26 11.73
C PHE A 30 1.01 28.76 11.90
N ASN A 31 -0.22 29.28 11.82
CA ASN A 31 -0.45 30.72 11.93
C ASN A 31 0.10 31.27 13.25
N HIS A 32 -0.14 30.57 14.36
CA HIS A 32 0.38 30.96 15.67
C HIS A 32 1.91 31.05 15.68
N GLY A 33 2.58 30.10 15.03
CA GLY A 33 4.04 30.11 14.89
C GLY A 33 4.55 31.29 14.07
N PHE A 34 3.90 31.59 12.94
CA PHE A 34 4.32 32.70 12.09
C PHE A 34 4.01 34.07 12.71
N THR A 35 2.89 34.21 13.41
CA THR A 35 2.57 35.45 14.14
C THR A 35 3.59 35.71 15.26
N TRP A 36 4.06 34.67 15.95
CA TRP A 36 5.09 34.82 16.98
C TRP A 36 6.47 35.11 16.41
N LEU A 37 6.87 34.39 15.35
CA LEU A 37 8.20 34.52 14.76
C LEU A 37 8.40 35.86 14.02
N PHE A 38 7.43 36.25 13.20
CA PHE A 38 7.54 37.43 12.34
C PHE A 38 6.82 38.66 12.91
N LYS A 39 6.10 38.53 14.04
CA LYS A 39 5.29 39.60 14.64
C LYS A 39 4.31 40.25 13.64
N ILE A 40 3.79 39.45 12.72
CA ILE A 40 2.85 39.87 11.67
C ILE A 40 1.40 39.59 12.06
N SER A 41 0.47 40.28 11.38
CA SER A 41 -0.97 39.98 11.48
C SER A 41 -1.29 38.54 11.05
N ARG A 42 -2.34 37.95 11.63
CA ARG A 42 -2.79 36.58 11.35
C ARG A 42 -3.15 36.37 9.88
N GLU A 43 -3.67 37.40 9.22
CA GLU A 43 -3.97 37.37 7.78
C GLU A 43 -2.70 37.22 6.95
N ALA A 44 -1.66 38.00 7.23
CA ALA A 44 -0.37 37.87 6.55
C ALA A 44 0.30 36.52 6.82
N ALA A 45 0.14 35.96 8.02
CA ALA A 45 0.61 34.61 8.35
C ALA A 45 -0.10 33.51 7.54
N THR A 46 -1.40 33.65 7.24
CA THR A 46 -2.11 32.69 6.38
C THR A 46 -1.57 32.66 4.96
N VAL A 47 -1.19 33.82 4.41
CA VAL A 47 -0.61 33.93 3.06
C VAL A 47 0.68 33.11 2.96
N LEU A 48 1.49 33.08 4.03
CA LEU A 48 2.71 32.29 4.09
C LEU A 48 2.44 30.77 4.00
N SER A 49 1.26 30.32 4.41
CA SER A 49 0.85 28.91 4.38
C SER A 49 0.24 28.49 3.04
N LEU A 50 -0.20 29.44 2.20
CA LEU A 50 -0.88 29.15 0.93
C LEU A 50 -0.05 28.31 -0.05
N PRO A 51 1.27 28.55 -0.25
CA PRO A 51 2.07 27.72 -1.15
C PRO A 51 2.09 26.24 -0.76
N ALA A 52 2.16 25.97 0.56
CA ALA A 52 2.14 24.61 1.08
C ALA A 52 0.79 23.93 0.87
N THR A 53 -0.32 24.66 1.09
CA THR A 53 -1.67 24.15 0.82
C THR A 53 -1.88 23.86 -0.67
N TYR A 54 -1.42 24.75 -1.54
CA TYR A 54 -1.51 24.56 -2.99
C TYR A 54 -0.70 23.32 -3.42
N ALA A 55 0.56 23.21 -3.00
CA ALA A 55 1.38 22.03 -3.30
C ALA A 55 0.72 20.72 -2.82
N THR A 56 0.09 20.74 -1.65
CA THR A 56 -0.64 19.58 -1.09
C THR A 56 -1.84 19.19 -1.96
N ALA A 57 -2.63 20.17 -2.42
CA ALA A 57 -3.79 19.92 -3.29
C ALA A 57 -3.38 19.25 -4.62
N PHE A 58 -2.31 19.73 -5.26
CA PHE A 58 -1.78 19.10 -6.48
C PHE A 58 -1.20 17.70 -6.22
N GLY A 59 -0.56 17.50 -5.06
CA GLY A 59 -0.08 16.19 -4.64
C GLY A 59 -1.22 15.18 -4.48
N PHE A 60 -2.31 15.56 -3.83
CA PHE A 60 -3.50 14.72 -3.73
C PHE A 60 -4.14 14.48 -5.10
N MET A 61 -4.19 15.50 -5.95
CA MET A 61 -4.70 15.38 -7.32
C MET A 61 -3.96 14.35 -8.15
N TRP A 62 -2.63 14.41 -8.11
CA TRP A 62 -1.79 13.42 -8.75
C TRP A 62 -2.03 12.00 -8.21
N CYS A 63 -2.15 11.86 -6.89
CA CYS A 63 -2.34 10.57 -6.22
C CYS A 63 -3.70 9.94 -6.55
N TYR A 64 -4.81 10.67 -6.37
CA TYR A 64 -6.13 10.13 -6.64
C TYR A 64 -6.32 9.83 -8.13
N GLY A 65 -5.75 10.65 -9.03
CA GLY A 65 -5.86 10.42 -10.48
C GLY A 65 -5.25 9.08 -10.88
N LYS A 66 -4.08 8.74 -10.33
CA LYS A 66 -3.46 7.42 -10.53
C LYS A 66 -4.28 6.29 -9.90
N LEU A 67 -4.86 6.51 -8.73
CA LEU A 67 -5.68 5.52 -8.04
C LEU A 67 -6.96 5.20 -8.82
N ILE A 68 -7.68 6.22 -9.29
CA ILE A 68 -8.88 6.07 -10.14
C ILE A 68 -8.53 5.39 -11.46
N SER A 69 -7.44 5.80 -12.11
CA SER A 69 -6.98 5.17 -13.35
C SER A 69 -6.66 3.69 -13.15
N ALA A 70 -5.96 3.33 -12.05
CA ALA A 70 -5.67 1.94 -11.72
C ALA A 70 -6.96 1.12 -11.49
N MET A 71 -7.95 1.67 -10.78
CA MET A 71 -9.25 1.03 -10.59
C MET A 71 -10.02 0.84 -11.91
N ALA A 72 -9.94 1.80 -12.83
CA ALA A 72 -10.54 1.70 -14.16
C ALA A 72 -9.85 0.63 -15.04
N MET A 73 -8.53 0.48 -14.91
CA MET A 73 -7.77 -0.59 -15.60
C MET A 73 -8.15 -2.00 -15.13
N SER A 74 -8.53 -2.16 -13.86
CA SER A 74 -9.10 -3.42 -13.33
C SER A 74 -10.61 -3.57 -13.57
N ARG A 75 -11.20 -2.71 -14.43
CA ARG A 75 -12.64 -2.64 -14.72
C ARG A 75 -13.54 -2.54 -13.48
N LEU A 76 -12.99 -2.06 -12.37
CA LEU A 76 -13.76 -1.74 -11.16
C LEU A 76 -14.57 -0.46 -11.38
N LEU A 77 -14.02 0.46 -12.17
CA LEU A 77 -14.67 1.67 -12.67
C LEU A 77 -14.86 1.60 -14.20
N PRO A 78 -15.73 2.46 -14.78
CA PRO A 78 -15.91 2.50 -16.23
C PRO A 78 -14.56 2.73 -16.95
N PRO A 79 -14.27 1.98 -18.03
CA PRO A 79 -12.97 2.03 -18.72
C PRO A 79 -12.68 3.38 -19.38
N VAL A 80 -13.69 4.25 -19.50
CA VAL A 80 -13.50 5.63 -19.97
C VAL A 80 -12.58 6.41 -19.02
N LEU A 81 -12.58 6.09 -17.73
CA LEU A 81 -11.76 6.77 -16.73
C LEU A 81 -10.27 6.40 -16.81
N SER A 82 -9.92 5.28 -17.46
CA SER A 82 -8.51 4.92 -17.71
C SER A 82 -7.95 5.54 -18.98
N LYS A 83 -8.71 6.39 -19.70
CA LYS A 83 -8.20 7.08 -20.89
C LYS A 83 -7.08 8.04 -20.50
N THR A 84 -5.91 7.80 -21.09
CA THR A 84 -4.72 8.63 -20.92
C THR A 84 -4.45 9.44 -22.18
N THR A 85 -3.81 10.60 -22.02
CA THR A 85 -3.32 11.42 -23.14
C THR A 85 -2.12 10.75 -23.79
N HIS A 86 -2.05 10.74 -25.12
CA HIS A 86 -1.00 10.05 -25.88
C HIS A 86 0.43 10.54 -25.57
N ASN A 87 0.61 11.84 -25.32
CA ASN A 87 1.94 12.44 -25.20
C ASN A 87 2.56 12.37 -23.79
N TYR A 88 1.73 12.35 -22.75
CA TYR A 88 2.19 12.45 -21.35
C TYR A 88 1.68 11.32 -20.45
N GLU A 89 0.94 10.37 -21.02
CA GLU A 89 0.27 9.26 -20.32
C GLU A 89 -0.56 9.72 -19.10
N THR A 90 -0.98 10.98 -19.08
CA THR A 90 -1.72 11.55 -17.96
C THR A 90 -3.18 11.09 -18.03
N PRO A 91 -3.74 10.51 -16.95
CA PRO A 91 -5.11 10.04 -16.93
C PRO A 91 -6.07 11.23 -16.74
N TYR A 92 -6.26 12.03 -17.79
CA TYR A 92 -7.07 13.26 -17.74
C TYR A 92 -8.53 12.97 -17.35
N ALA A 93 -9.10 11.86 -17.81
CA ALA A 93 -10.47 11.48 -17.49
C ALA A 93 -10.63 11.16 -15.99
N ALA A 94 -9.66 10.47 -15.39
CA ALA A 94 -9.62 10.21 -13.96
C ALA A 94 -9.47 11.50 -13.14
N LEU A 95 -8.63 12.43 -13.60
CA LEU A 95 -8.43 13.72 -12.95
C LEU A 95 -9.72 14.54 -12.96
N LEU A 96 -10.36 14.69 -14.12
CA LEU A 96 -11.60 15.46 -14.27
C LEU A 96 -12.74 14.83 -13.45
N ALA A 97 -12.90 13.51 -13.49
CA ALA A 97 -13.92 12.80 -12.71
C ALA A 97 -13.68 12.99 -11.20
N GLY A 98 -12.45 12.82 -10.73
CA GLY A 98 -12.10 13.04 -9.32
C GLY A 98 -12.32 14.48 -8.86
N SER A 99 -11.98 15.46 -9.70
CA SER A 99 -12.24 16.88 -9.43
C SER A 99 -13.75 17.18 -9.40
N ALA A 100 -14.53 16.63 -10.32
CA ALA A 100 -15.98 16.80 -10.36
C ALA A 100 -16.66 16.22 -9.11
N VAL A 101 -16.25 15.03 -8.66
CA VAL A 101 -16.74 14.42 -7.41
C VAL A 101 -16.32 15.26 -6.20
N SER A 102 -15.07 15.72 -6.16
CA SER A 102 -14.58 16.58 -5.07
C SER A 102 -15.36 17.89 -4.99
N TYR A 103 -15.66 18.51 -6.14
CA TYR A 103 -16.47 19.73 -6.20
C TYR A 103 -17.92 19.47 -5.77
N ALA A 104 -18.53 18.35 -6.19
CA ALA A 104 -19.85 17.97 -5.72
C ALA A 104 -19.91 17.76 -4.20
N LEU A 105 -18.87 17.17 -3.60
CA LEU A 105 -18.75 17.06 -2.14
C LEU A 105 -18.63 18.44 -1.47
N CYS A 106 -17.90 19.38 -2.06
CA CYS A 106 -17.84 20.76 -1.56
C CYS A 106 -19.22 21.44 -1.61
N ILE A 107 -19.99 21.23 -2.67
CA ILE A 107 -21.37 21.74 -2.78
C ILE A 107 -22.25 21.15 -1.67
N ILE A 108 -22.19 19.83 -1.45
CA ILE A 108 -22.95 19.16 -0.38
C ILE A 108 -22.56 19.73 0.99
N ALA A 109 -21.28 19.93 1.23
CA ALA A 109 -20.78 20.52 2.47
C ALA A 109 -21.24 21.97 2.68
N TYR A 110 -21.42 22.73 1.59
CA TYR A 110 -21.96 24.09 1.64
C TYR A 110 -23.46 24.11 1.97
N PHE A 111 -24.26 23.24 1.35
CA PHE A 111 -25.71 23.16 1.61
C PHE A 111 -26.08 22.46 2.92
N VAL A 112 -25.21 21.60 3.45
CA VAL A 112 -25.43 20.86 4.70
C VAL A 112 -24.34 21.23 5.72
N PRO A 113 -24.52 22.31 6.51
CA PRO A 113 -23.52 22.79 7.45
C PRO A 113 -23.11 21.77 8.51
N ALA A 114 -24.02 20.85 8.86
CA ALA A 114 -23.75 19.74 9.77
C ALA A 114 -22.64 18.81 9.23
N VAL A 115 -22.62 18.55 7.92
CA VAL A 115 -21.57 17.78 7.26
C VAL A 115 -20.31 18.61 7.11
N GLY A 116 -20.42 19.88 6.72
CA GLY A 116 -19.28 20.78 6.55
C GLY A 116 -18.45 20.96 7.83
N SER A 117 -19.09 21.16 8.98
CA SER A 117 -18.40 21.33 10.27
C SER A 117 -17.67 20.07 10.77
N LYS A 118 -18.07 18.87 10.31
CA LYS A 118 -17.50 17.58 10.71
C LYS A 118 -16.79 16.86 9.55
N LEU A 119 -16.58 17.55 8.43
CA LEU A 119 -16.02 16.97 7.20
C LEU A 119 -14.64 16.36 7.43
N PHE A 120 -13.78 17.04 8.21
CA PHE A 120 -12.46 16.52 8.57
C PHE A 120 -12.53 15.19 9.31
N SER A 121 -13.46 15.05 10.27
CA SER A 121 -13.68 13.80 11.01
C SER A 121 -14.21 12.67 10.11
N ILE A 122 -15.04 12.98 9.12
CA ILE A 122 -15.51 11.99 8.14
C ILE A 122 -14.35 11.52 7.25
N CYS A 123 -13.53 12.46 6.76
CA CYS A 123 -12.38 12.15 5.92
C CYS A 123 -11.32 11.34 6.65
N ILE A 124 -11.01 11.66 7.92
CA ILE A 124 -10.01 10.92 8.69
C ILE A 124 -10.51 9.50 9.00
N LEU A 125 -11.81 9.32 9.26
CA LEU A 125 -12.42 8.01 9.46
C LEU A 125 -12.30 7.13 8.20
N ALA A 126 -12.57 7.71 7.02
CA ALA A 126 -12.36 7.04 5.75
C ALA A 126 -10.87 6.71 5.49
N ALA A 127 -9.96 7.59 5.87
CA ALA A 127 -8.52 7.34 5.76
C ALA A 127 -8.07 6.17 6.65
N PHE A 128 -8.50 6.12 7.91
CA PHE A 128 -8.17 5.02 8.83
C PHE A 128 -8.73 3.68 8.35
N MET A 129 -9.95 3.68 7.78
CA MET A 129 -10.52 2.47 7.17
C MET A 129 -9.69 2.00 5.97
N SER A 130 -9.25 2.92 5.10
CA SER A 130 -8.38 2.61 3.97
C SER A 130 -7.01 2.07 4.41
N TYR A 131 -6.38 2.68 5.42
CA TYR A 131 -5.09 2.21 5.95
C TYR A 131 -5.20 0.83 6.61
N THR A 132 -6.31 0.57 7.30
CA THR A 132 -6.64 -0.77 7.82
C THR A 132 -6.73 -1.79 6.69
N GLY A 133 -7.45 -1.46 5.61
CA GLY A 133 -7.56 -2.30 4.41
C GLY A 133 -6.20 -2.58 3.76
N GLN A 134 -5.32 -1.58 3.67
CA GLN A 134 -3.95 -1.75 3.16
C GLN A 134 -3.12 -2.71 4.04
N CYS A 135 -3.26 -2.63 5.37
CA CYS A 135 -2.60 -3.56 6.29
C CYS A 135 -3.12 -4.99 6.11
N VAL A 136 -4.44 -5.17 5.98
CA VAL A 136 -5.06 -6.48 5.72
C VAL A 136 -4.57 -7.06 4.39
N GLY A 137 -4.52 -6.24 3.33
CA GLY A 137 -4.01 -6.63 2.02
C GLY A 137 -2.55 -7.11 2.09
N TYR A 138 -1.70 -6.39 2.81
CA TYR A 138 -0.30 -6.78 3.05
C TYR A 138 -0.19 -8.11 3.78
N ILE A 139 -0.96 -8.31 4.86
CA ILE A 139 -0.94 -9.55 5.66
C ILE A 139 -1.43 -10.73 4.81
N SER A 140 -2.52 -10.55 4.06
CA SER A 140 -3.10 -11.57 3.19
C SER A 140 -2.12 -12.02 2.11
N LEU A 141 -1.48 -11.06 1.43
CA LEU A 141 -0.47 -11.35 0.39
C LEU A 141 0.72 -12.11 0.97
N LYS A 142 1.22 -11.69 2.14
CA LYS A 142 2.38 -12.31 2.78
C LYS A 142 2.10 -13.71 3.33
N ARG A 143 0.86 -13.97 3.78
CA ARG A 143 0.43 -15.30 4.26
C ARG A 143 0.18 -16.27 3.10
N ASN A 144 -0.49 -15.83 2.03
CA ASN A 144 -0.88 -16.70 0.93
C ASN A 144 0.24 -16.92 -0.12
N TYR A 145 1.16 -15.95 -0.27
CA TYR A 145 2.20 -15.95 -1.30
C TYR A 145 3.60 -15.68 -0.72
N ARG A 146 4.00 -16.48 0.27
CA ARG A 146 5.28 -16.36 1.00
C ARG A 146 6.54 -16.43 0.13
N ASN A 147 6.44 -16.89 -1.12
CA ASN A 147 7.56 -17.09 -2.04
C ASN A 147 7.71 -16.00 -3.13
N ILE A 148 6.89 -14.94 -3.12
CA ILE A 148 7.10 -13.82 -4.03
C ILE A 148 8.38 -13.08 -3.59
N LYS A 149 9.50 -13.33 -4.28
CA LYS A 149 10.79 -12.64 -4.10
C LYS A 149 10.83 -11.22 -4.70
N SER A 150 9.68 -10.56 -4.87
CA SER A 150 9.56 -9.38 -5.74
C SER A 150 9.46 -8.03 -5.02
N SER A 151 9.60 -7.97 -3.69
CA SER A 151 9.55 -6.67 -3.01
C SER A 151 10.95 -6.09 -2.90
N GLU A 152 11.24 -5.08 -3.71
CA GLU A 152 12.44 -4.22 -3.64
C GLU A 152 12.71 -3.73 -2.21
N PHE A 153 11.63 -3.56 -1.42
CA PHE A 153 11.70 -3.11 -0.04
C PHE A 153 11.01 -4.10 0.92
N ARG A 154 11.81 -4.82 1.70
CA ARG A 154 11.31 -5.71 2.75
C ARG A 154 11.14 -4.92 4.05
N SER A 155 9.89 -4.73 4.49
CA SER A 155 9.61 -4.11 5.78
C SER A 155 10.38 -4.83 6.92
N PRO A 156 11.18 -4.10 7.73
CA PRO A 156 12.00 -4.69 8.78
C PRO A 156 11.17 -5.32 9.89
N TRP A 157 9.98 -4.77 10.18
CA TRP A 157 9.04 -5.27 11.20
C TRP A 157 8.01 -6.27 10.66
N GLY A 158 7.98 -6.46 9.34
CA GLY A 158 7.17 -7.47 8.68
C GLY A 158 5.69 -7.47 9.07
N ILE A 159 5.18 -8.64 9.49
CA ILE A 159 3.76 -8.83 9.84
C ILE A 159 3.43 -8.15 11.18
N ALA A 160 4.35 -8.17 12.14
CA ALA A 160 4.15 -7.57 13.46
C ALA A 160 3.92 -6.05 13.36
N GLY A 161 4.69 -5.36 12.52
CA GLY A 161 4.48 -3.94 12.25
C GLY A 161 3.12 -3.65 11.61
N ALA A 162 2.67 -4.51 10.68
CA ALA A 162 1.35 -4.37 10.07
C ALA A 162 0.20 -4.56 11.07
N LEU A 163 0.34 -5.51 12.01
CA LEU A 163 -0.63 -5.73 13.08
C LEU A 163 -0.66 -4.56 14.06
N TYR A 164 0.51 -4.03 14.45
CA TYR A 164 0.58 -2.85 15.31
C TYR A 164 -0.12 -1.65 14.67
N SER A 165 0.22 -1.32 13.43
CA SER A 165 -0.42 -0.20 12.71
C SER A 165 -1.92 -0.42 12.55
N MET A 166 -2.35 -1.65 12.24
CA MET A 166 -3.77 -1.98 12.16
C MET A 166 -4.50 -1.74 13.50
N SER A 167 -3.92 -2.17 14.61
CA SER A 167 -4.49 -1.93 15.94
C SER A 167 -4.59 -0.44 16.27
N VAL A 168 -3.57 0.35 15.92
CA VAL A 168 -3.58 1.81 16.11
C VAL A 168 -4.70 2.46 15.30
N TRP A 169 -4.83 2.12 14.02
CA TRP A 169 -5.90 2.67 13.18
C TRP A 169 -7.30 2.29 13.67
N LEU A 170 -7.49 1.05 14.12
CA LEU A 170 -8.75 0.61 14.72
C LEU A 170 -9.06 1.35 16.03
N LEU A 171 -8.05 1.59 16.87
CA LEU A 171 -8.20 2.40 18.07
C LEU A 171 -8.56 3.84 17.73
N CYS A 172 -7.95 4.43 16.70
CA CYS A 172 -8.30 5.77 16.24
C CYS A 172 -9.73 5.84 15.66
N ILE A 173 -10.19 4.79 14.95
CA ILE A 173 -11.59 4.68 14.52
C ILE A 173 -12.51 4.67 15.74
N ALA A 174 -12.22 3.83 16.74
CA ALA A 174 -13.00 3.77 17.98
C ALA A 174 -12.99 5.12 18.73
N ALA A 175 -11.84 5.81 18.75
CA ALA A 175 -11.71 7.13 19.35
C ALA A 175 -12.65 8.15 18.69
N VAL A 176 -12.61 8.26 17.36
CA VAL A 176 -13.44 9.20 16.59
C VAL A 176 -14.92 8.84 16.68
N VAL A 177 -15.28 7.56 16.75
CA VAL A 177 -16.68 7.11 16.82
C VAL A 177 -17.26 7.31 18.22
N ALA A 178 -16.51 6.99 19.28
CA ALA A 178 -17.05 6.94 20.64
C ALA A 178 -16.84 8.22 21.47
N PHE A 179 -15.76 8.98 21.21
CA PHE A 179 -15.32 10.05 22.13
C PHE A 179 -15.42 11.47 21.57
N GLN A 180 -15.83 11.63 20.31
CA GLN A 180 -15.83 12.94 19.67
C GLN A 180 -17.08 13.79 19.97
N GLY A 181 -18.12 13.23 20.60
CA GLY A 181 -19.26 13.99 21.13
C GLY A 181 -20.07 14.78 20.09
N ASN A 182 -20.02 14.38 18.81
CA ASN A 182 -20.51 15.15 17.67
C ASN A 182 -21.95 14.82 17.23
N GLY A 183 -22.74 14.16 18.09
CA GLY A 183 -24.12 13.77 17.76
C GLY A 183 -24.24 12.68 16.68
N GLY A 184 -23.14 12.02 16.31
CA GLY A 184 -23.11 10.86 15.41
C GLY A 184 -23.25 11.18 13.91
N VAL A 185 -23.27 12.45 13.52
CA VAL A 185 -23.42 12.89 12.12
C VAL A 185 -22.28 12.34 11.25
N GLU A 186 -21.05 12.36 11.75
CA GLU A 186 -19.88 11.82 11.07
C GLU A 186 -19.98 10.32 10.81
N ILE A 187 -20.55 9.58 11.76
CA ILE A 187 -20.74 8.12 11.66
C ILE A 187 -21.83 7.82 10.63
N ILE A 188 -22.93 8.56 10.68
CA ILE A 188 -24.04 8.41 9.73
C ILE A 188 -23.56 8.75 8.31
N ALA A 189 -22.86 9.87 8.13
CA ALA A 189 -22.34 10.27 6.82
C ALA A 189 -21.31 9.26 6.29
N PHE A 190 -20.40 8.79 7.14
CA PHE A 190 -19.41 7.78 6.77
C PHE A 190 -20.07 6.44 6.42
N SER A 191 -21.00 5.96 7.25
CA SER A 191 -21.71 4.69 7.02
C SER A 191 -22.61 4.75 5.78
N ALA A 192 -23.26 5.89 5.53
CA ALA A 192 -24.01 6.12 4.29
C ALA A 192 -23.09 6.06 3.07
N MET A 193 -21.91 6.69 3.14
CA MET A 193 -20.90 6.62 2.09
C MET A 193 -20.43 5.18 1.86
N VAL A 194 -20.03 4.46 2.90
CA VAL A 194 -19.58 3.07 2.81
C VAL A 194 -20.69 2.16 2.26
N THR A 195 -21.93 2.35 2.70
CA THR A 195 -23.09 1.59 2.20
C THR A 195 -23.29 1.85 0.71
N LEU A 196 -23.27 3.11 0.28
CA LEU A 196 -23.41 3.48 -1.14
C LEU A 196 -22.30 2.85 -2.00
N LEU A 197 -21.04 2.92 -1.55
CA LEU A 197 -19.91 2.30 -2.22
C LEU A 197 -20.04 0.78 -2.27
N THR A 198 -20.56 0.17 -1.21
CA THR A 198 -20.80 -1.28 -1.13
C THR A 198 -21.91 -1.71 -2.09
N LEU A 199 -23.00 -0.96 -2.16
CA LEU A 199 -24.09 -1.19 -3.13
C LEU A 199 -23.59 -1.04 -4.57
N PHE A 200 -22.79 0.00 -4.84
CA PHE A 200 -22.12 0.15 -6.13
C PHE A 200 -21.22 -1.04 -6.46
N TYR A 201 -20.45 -1.52 -5.47
CA TYR A 201 -19.59 -2.69 -5.64
C TYR A 201 -20.39 -3.94 -6.00
N PHE A 202 -21.44 -4.26 -5.25
CA PHE A 202 -22.24 -5.47 -5.48
C PHE A 202 -23.10 -5.38 -6.75
N GLY A 203 -23.70 -4.22 -7.03
CA GLY A 203 -24.59 -4.03 -8.16
C GLY A 203 -23.88 -3.90 -9.51
N TYR A 204 -22.76 -3.18 -9.56
CA TYR A 204 -22.05 -2.89 -10.81
C TYR A 204 -20.68 -3.56 -10.88
N ALA A 205 -19.84 -3.36 -9.86
CA ALA A 205 -18.41 -3.69 -9.96
C ALA A 205 -18.15 -5.20 -9.93
N ARG A 206 -18.83 -5.97 -9.06
CA ARG A 206 -18.63 -7.42 -8.88
C ARG A 206 -18.80 -8.22 -10.17
N HIS A 207 -19.73 -7.81 -11.04
CA HIS A 207 -20.01 -8.52 -12.29
C HIS A 207 -19.04 -8.15 -13.42
N ARG A 208 -18.33 -7.01 -13.32
CA ARG A 208 -17.44 -6.47 -14.35
C ARG A 208 -15.95 -6.53 -13.97
N GLN A 209 -15.64 -6.80 -12.71
CA GLN A 209 -14.29 -6.79 -12.16
C GLN A 209 -13.42 -7.87 -12.83
N THR A 210 -12.33 -7.43 -13.45
CA THR A 210 -11.32 -8.30 -14.04
C THR A 210 -9.96 -7.85 -13.55
N PHE A 211 -9.05 -8.77 -13.24
CA PHE A 211 -7.70 -8.40 -12.84
C PHE A 211 -7.03 -7.53 -13.91
N SER A 212 -6.48 -6.38 -13.52
CA SER A 212 -5.66 -5.56 -14.42
C SER A 212 -4.48 -6.37 -14.95
N ALA A 213 -3.97 -6.04 -16.13
CA ALA A 213 -2.82 -6.73 -16.73
C ALA A 213 -1.60 -6.78 -15.79
N GLN A 214 -1.39 -5.76 -14.96
CA GLN A 214 -0.33 -5.74 -13.95
C GLN A 214 -0.62 -6.70 -12.79
N GLU A 215 -1.85 -6.70 -12.27
CA GLU A 215 -2.27 -7.61 -11.20
C GLU A 215 -2.21 -9.07 -11.66
N ASN A 216 -2.63 -9.34 -12.89
CA ASN A 216 -2.62 -10.66 -13.48
C ASN A 216 -1.18 -11.18 -13.68
N ARG A 217 -0.24 -10.32 -14.09
CA ARG A 217 1.20 -10.69 -14.15
C ARG A 217 1.76 -11.05 -12.77
N VAL A 218 1.51 -10.22 -11.75
CA VAL A 218 1.99 -10.48 -10.39
C VAL A 218 1.37 -11.76 -9.83
N MET A 219 0.08 -11.97 -10.03
CA MET A 219 -0.64 -13.15 -9.56
C MET A 219 -0.27 -14.42 -10.34
N LEU A 220 -0.02 -14.34 -11.65
CA LEU A 220 0.49 -15.44 -12.46
C LEU A 220 1.86 -15.88 -11.96
N VAL A 221 2.80 -14.94 -11.78
CA VAL A 221 4.13 -15.22 -11.21
C VAL A 221 4.00 -15.85 -9.82
N ALA A 222 3.08 -15.35 -9.00
CA ALA A 222 2.82 -15.89 -7.67
C ALA A 222 2.29 -17.33 -7.72
N HIS A 223 1.35 -17.63 -8.62
CA HIS A 223 0.80 -18.98 -8.82
C HIS A 223 1.83 -19.95 -9.38
N VAL A 224 2.60 -19.55 -10.40
CA VAL A 224 3.68 -20.36 -10.99
C VAL A 224 4.74 -20.67 -9.94
N THR A 225 5.11 -19.70 -9.12
CA THR A 225 6.08 -19.90 -8.03
C THR A 225 5.52 -20.86 -6.98
N LYS A 226 4.25 -20.71 -6.58
CA LYS A 226 3.58 -21.61 -5.63
C LYS A 226 3.48 -23.04 -6.18
N PHE A 227 3.18 -23.20 -7.46
CA PHE A 227 3.13 -24.49 -8.16
C PHE A 227 4.51 -25.15 -8.23
N ASN A 228 5.55 -24.40 -8.61
CA ASN A 228 6.92 -24.90 -8.67
C ASN A 228 7.42 -25.37 -7.30
N VAL A 229 7.11 -24.64 -6.23
CA VAL A 229 7.46 -25.06 -4.86
C VAL A 229 6.73 -26.33 -4.46
N LYS A 230 5.43 -26.45 -4.73
CA LYS A 230 4.67 -27.69 -4.48
C LYS A 230 5.22 -28.87 -5.29
N LYS A 231 5.56 -28.65 -6.56
CA LYS A 231 6.18 -29.66 -7.43
C LYS A 231 7.53 -30.12 -6.90
N VAL A 232 8.39 -29.20 -6.46
CA VAL A 232 9.68 -29.52 -5.85
C VAL A 232 9.51 -30.24 -4.50
N ALA A 233 8.55 -29.85 -3.67
CA ALA A 233 8.24 -30.53 -2.42
C ALA A 233 7.72 -31.96 -2.66
N ALA A 234 6.82 -32.16 -3.62
CA ALA A 234 6.33 -33.47 -4.02
C ALA A 234 7.44 -34.36 -4.60
N ALA A 235 8.34 -33.80 -5.43
CA ALA A 235 9.49 -34.52 -5.96
C ALA A 235 10.50 -34.94 -4.88
N ARG A 236 10.65 -34.15 -3.80
CA ARG A 236 11.46 -34.50 -2.63
C ARG A 236 10.84 -35.63 -1.81
N GLN A 237 9.53 -35.60 -1.61
CA GLN A 237 8.80 -36.68 -0.92
C GLN A 237 8.85 -38.01 -1.70
N GLY A 238 8.70 -37.97 -3.03
CA GLY A 238 8.83 -39.15 -3.87
C GLY A 238 10.25 -39.76 -3.88
N ARG A 239 11.30 -38.94 -3.68
CA ARG A 239 12.68 -39.43 -3.52
C ARG A 239 12.94 -40.04 -2.15
N GLN A 240 12.38 -39.49 -1.07
CA GLN A 240 12.48 -40.09 0.27
C GLN A 240 11.77 -41.46 0.33
N HIS A 241 10.62 -41.60 -0.34
CA HIS A 241 9.89 -42.87 -0.34
C HIS A 241 10.60 -43.99 -1.12
N LYS A 242 11.44 -43.65 -2.12
CA LYS A 242 12.28 -44.63 -2.85
C LYS A 242 13.62 -44.95 -2.16
N GLY A 243 14.07 -44.11 -1.22
CA GLY A 243 15.32 -44.33 -0.46
C GLY A 243 15.15 -45.06 0.88
N GLY A 244 13.90 -45.36 1.29
CA GLY A 244 13.59 -45.96 2.59
C GLY A 244 13.30 -47.47 2.58
N SER A 245 13.34 -48.14 1.42
CA SER A 245 13.05 -49.58 1.29
C SER A 245 14.29 -50.36 0.84
N SER A 246 15.35 -50.37 1.65
CA SER A 246 16.40 -51.40 1.58
C SER A 246 17.32 -51.31 2.80
N ALA A 247 16.91 -51.89 3.92
CA ALA A 247 17.83 -52.23 5.02
C ALA A 247 17.25 -53.40 5.83
N HIS A 248 17.53 -54.62 5.39
CA HIS A 248 17.40 -55.82 6.21
C HIS A 248 18.80 -56.44 6.27
N PRO A 249 19.46 -56.54 7.44
CA PRO A 249 20.74 -57.24 7.55
C PRO A 249 20.45 -58.69 7.98
N THR A 250 20.81 -59.64 7.15
CA THR A 250 21.00 -61.04 7.57
C THR A 250 22.34 -61.49 7.02
N GLY A 251 23.25 -61.79 7.94
CA GLY A 251 24.62 -62.19 7.63
C GLY A 251 24.76 -63.66 7.26
N GLY A 252 25.96 -63.98 6.76
CA GLY A 252 26.51 -65.34 6.70
C GLY A 252 27.07 -65.73 5.33
N GLY A 253 28.38 -65.99 5.26
CA GLY A 253 28.95 -66.99 4.35
C GLY A 253 29.72 -66.51 3.11
N THR A 254 31.02 -66.29 3.30
CA THR A 254 32.21 -66.77 2.55
C THR A 254 32.28 -66.89 1.01
N GLU A 255 33.46 -66.48 0.51
CA GLU A 255 34.22 -66.92 -0.69
C GLU A 255 34.23 -66.08 -1.98
N THR A 256 35.32 -65.30 -2.10
CA THR A 256 36.32 -65.20 -3.20
C THR A 256 35.90 -65.14 -4.67
N SER A 257 36.22 -64.00 -5.32
CA SER A 257 37.33 -63.82 -6.29
C SER A 257 37.02 -62.99 -7.55
N GLN A 258 38.03 -62.16 -7.87
CA GLN A 258 38.39 -61.52 -9.16
C GLN A 258 37.49 -60.41 -9.73
N VAL A 259 37.93 -59.13 -9.65
CA VAL A 259 38.88 -58.41 -10.55
C VAL A 259 38.24 -58.10 -11.91
N GLU A 260 37.91 -56.83 -12.16
CA GLU A 260 38.52 -56.08 -13.27
C GLU A 260 38.44 -54.55 -13.06
N SER A 261 39.55 -53.91 -13.40
CA SER A 261 39.89 -52.50 -13.28
C SER A 261 39.43 -51.73 -14.52
N GLY A 262 38.91 -50.50 -14.32
CA GLY A 262 38.55 -49.59 -15.41
C GLY A 262 38.63 -48.13 -15.00
N LYS A 263 39.86 -47.65 -14.78
CA LYS A 263 40.22 -46.27 -14.43
C LYS A 263 40.39 -45.43 -15.71
N LYS A 264 39.83 -44.20 -15.73
CA LYS A 264 40.26 -42.94 -16.41
C LYS A 264 39.01 -42.16 -16.87
N GLY A 265 38.90 -40.85 -16.75
CA GLY A 265 39.91 -39.83 -16.49
C GLY A 265 39.28 -38.51 -16.03
N ALA A 266 40.15 -37.70 -15.44
CA ALA A 266 39.88 -36.42 -14.82
C ALA A 266 39.94 -35.25 -15.81
N SER A 267 39.53 -34.08 -15.30
CA SER A 267 40.05 -32.74 -15.61
C SER A 267 39.53 -32.03 -16.86
N ASN A 268 38.84 -30.89 -16.64
CA ASN A 268 39.53 -29.62 -16.83
C ASN A 268 38.83 -28.44 -16.14
N SER A 269 39.65 -27.68 -15.42
CA SER A 269 39.37 -26.40 -14.80
C SER A 269 40.02 -25.25 -15.59
N LYS A 270 39.36 -24.08 -15.58
CA LYS A 270 39.91 -22.71 -15.61
C LYS A 270 40.82 -22.26 -16.79
N LEU A 271 40.37 -21.21 -17.49
CA LEU A 271 41.02 -19.90 -17.77
C LEU A 271 40.18 -19.20 -18.87
N ALA A 272 40.01 -17.88 -19.01
CA ALA A 272 40.78 -16.75 -18.53
C ALA A 272 39.92 -15.48 -18.40
N LYS A 273 40.38 -14.58 -17.53
CA LYS A 273 40.01 -13.17 -17.41
C LYS A 273 40.92 -12.34 -18.35
N HIS A 274 40.43 -11.16 -18.72
CA HIS A 274 41.13 -9.89 -19.02
C HIS A 274 41.22 -9.35 -20.46
N SER A 275 41.04 -8.00 -20.50
CA SER A 275 41.22 -7.01 -21.57
C SER A 275 39.92 -6.68 -22.32
N GLY A 276 39.32 -5.49 -22.29
CA GLY A 276 39.79 -4.14 -21.95
C GLY A 276 40.08 -3.33 -23.22
N ARG A 277 39.09 -2.65 -23.82
CA ARG A 277 39.29 -1.33 -24.47
C ARG A 277 38.01 -0.63 -24.93
N SER A 278 38.12 0.69 -24.80
CA SER A 278 37.25 1.80 -25.18
C SER A 278 37.14 2.01 -26.71
N MET A 279 35.97 2.50 -27.15
CA MET A 279 35.65 3.45 -28.24
C MET A 279 34.16 3.24 -28.57
N GLY A 280 33.24 4.21 -28.59
CA GLY A 280 33.35 5.60 -29.00
C GLY A 280 32.55 5.78 -30.28
N GLN A 281 31.26 6.08 -30.17
CA GLN A 281 30.46 7.02 -30.96
C GLN A 281 29.02 7.05 -30.41
#